data_AF-G0NCK0-F1
#
_entry.id   AF-G0NCK0-F1
#
_cell.length_a   1.000
_cell.length_b   1.000
_cell.length_c   1.000
_cell.angle_alpha   90.00
_cell.angle_beta   90.00
_cell.angle_gamma   90.00
#
_symmetry.space_group_name_H-M   'P 1'
#
loop_
_entity.id
_entity.type
_entity.pdbx_description
1 polymer ?
#
loop_
_entity_poly.entity_id
_entity_poly.type
_entity_poly.pdbx_seq_one_letter_code
_entity_poly.pdbx_strand_id
1 'polypeptide(L)'
;MSSLLWLLLYFLISTCQCTWSMLIVWGGDVEGVPEDFSGSWDECIDYCLVEESCVVIRQPASFGCQIFRYGSISTVQSTGNTKIGFKRKMATCSLAMSSPPFFGDSTVTETYQAVTIAYQYRITLSEDTYMFNLNYYVQCQNDSFVSLQGSKPVCISVRVFPNTSFCQNRASGLELCQGNGGMGMTGPYSMDEGKVVTDAALTQMASTVYEELFVGLIPL
;
A
#
# COMPACT_ATOMS: atom_id res chain seq x y z
N MET A 1 -56.48 1.56 -1.96
CA MET A 1 -55.40 2.57 -2.08
C MET A 1 -54.33 2.25 -1.05
N SER A 2 -53.06 2.36 -1.46
CA SER A 2 -51.86 2.30 -0.61
C SER A 2 -51.28 0.92 -0.23
N SER A 3 -50.54 0.32 -1.15
CA SER A 3 -49.32 -0.48 -0.82
C SER A 3 -48.38 -0.60 -2.03
N LEU A 4 -48.33 0.45 -2.86
CA LEU A 4 -47.41 0.59 -4.00
C LEU A 4 -46.14 1.39 -3.61
N LEU A 5 -45.77 1.35 -2.32
CA LEU A 5 -44.68 2.15 -1.74
C LEU A 5 -43.56 1.24 -1.19
N TRP A 6 -43.17 0.22 -1.95
CA TRP A 6 -42.02 -0.64 -1.66
C TRP A 6 -41.09 -0.81 -2.87
N LEU A 7 -41.12 0.16 -3.80
CA LEU A 7 -40.39 0.14 -5.07
C LEU A 7 -39.38 1.29 -5.24
N LEU A 8 -39.06 2.04 -4.19
CA LEU A 8 -38.09 3.13 -4.27
C LEU A 8 -37.02 2.99 -3.18
N LEU A 9 -35.76 3.08 -3.60
CA LEU A 9 -34.51 3.09 -2.83
C LEU A 9 -33.83 1.75 -2.51
N TYR A 10 -33.70 0.86 -3.50
CA TYR A 10 -32.34 0.32 -3.74
C TYR A 10 -31.64 1.29 -4.68
N PHE A 11 -31.21 2.44 -4.13
CA PHE A 11 -30.11 3.17 -4.74
C PHE A 11 -28.95 2.17 -4.77
N LEU A 12 -28.68 1.65 -5.96
CA LEU A 12 -27.38 1.08 -6.28
C LEU A 12 -26.39 2.22 -6.06
N ILE A 13 -25.92 2.35 -4.81
CA ILE A 13 -24.64 2.98 -4.54
C ILE A 13 -23.67 2.04 -5.22
N SER A 14 -23.44 2.28 -6.52
CA SER A 14 -22.26 1.80 -7.19
C SER A 14 -21.13 2.52 -6.47
N THR A 15 -20.68 1.95 -5.36
CA THR A 15 -19.41 2.30 -4.76
C THR A 15 -18.42 1.94 -5.83
N CYS A 16 -18.03 2.93 -6.63
CA CYS A 16 -16.96 2.81 -7.60
C CYS A 16 -15.73 2.36 -6.80
N GLN A 17 -15.45 1.06 -6.82
CA GLN A 17 -14.26 0.55 -6.15
C GLN A 17 -13.09 0.99 -7.02
N CYS A 18 -12.30 1.94 -6.53
CA CYS A 18 -11.03 2.29 -7.14
C CYS A 18 -10.14 1.04 -7.08
N THR A 19 -10.12 0.28 -8.17
CA THR A 19 -9.33 -0.93 -8.30
C THR A 19 -7.98 -0.59 -8.92
N TRP A 20 -6.97 -1.40 -8.60
CA TRP A 20 -5.70 -1.34 -9.29
C TRP A 20 -5.91 -1.74 -10.75
N SER A 21 -5.38 -0.94 -11.65
CA SER A 21 -5.44 -1.17 -13.09
C SER A 21 -4.05 -1.02 -13.69
N MET A 22 -3.80 -1.73 -14.79
CA MET A 22 -2.54 -1.63 -15.53
C MET A 22 -2.71 -0.70 -16.72
N LEU A 23 -2.00 0.43 -16.72
CA LEU A 23 -1.99 1.35 -17.85
C LEU A 23 -0.84 1.02 -18.78
N ILE A 24 -1.18 0.54 -19.97
CA ILE A 24 -0.20 0.19 -20.99
C ILE A 24 0.05 1.39 -21.88
N VAL A 25 1.31 1.81 -21.97
CA VAL A 25 1.79 2.86 -22.88
C VAL A 25 2.97 2.36 -23.69
N TRP A 26 3.27 3.08 -24.76
CA TRP A 26 4.54 2.92 -25.47
C TRP A 26 5.56 3.86 -24.85
N GLY A 27 6.75 3.34 -24.57
CA GLY A 27 7.85 4.08 -23.98
C GLY A 27 9.20 3.47 -24.35
N GLY A 28 10.25 4.05 -23.77
CA GLY A 28 11.63 3.66 -24.04
C GLY A 28 12.23 2.84 -22.91
N ASP A 29 13.48 3.15 -22.58
CA ASP A 29 14.20 2.49 -21.51
C ASP A 29 13.65 2.87 -20.13
N VAL A 30 13.76 1.90 -19.22
CA VAL A 30 13.43 2.03 -17.80
C VAL A 30 14.72 1.99 -17.02
N GLU A 31 14.99 3.03 -16.24
CA GLU A 31 16.12 3.06 -15.33
C GLU A 31 15.70 2.48 -13.98
N GLY A 32 16.39 1.42 -13.57
CA GLY A 32 16.06 0.67 -12.37
C GLY A 32 16.68 -0.72 -12.34
N VAL A 33 16.33 -1.48 -11.30
CA VAL A 33 16.69 -2.90 -11.15
C VAL A 33 15.45 -3.74 -11.48
N PRO A 34 15.37 -4.33 -12.68
CA PRO A 34 14.29 -5.24 -13.04
C PRO A 34 14.48 -6.62 -12.43
N GLU A 35 13.37 -7.31 -12.20
CA GLU A 35 13.32 -8.77 -12.05
C GLU A 35 12.70 -9.39 -13.30
N ASP A 36 13.36 -10.38 -13.89
CA ASP A 36 12.83 -11.09 -15.04
C ASP A 36 11.71 -12.04 -14.60
N PHE A 37 10.56 -11.94 -15.24
CA PHE A 37 9.41 -12.81 -15.05
C PHE A 37 9.31 -13.80 -16.22
N SER A 38 9.18 -15.09 -15.90
CA SER A 38 9.27 -16.19 -16.86
C SER A 38 7.95 -16.54 -17.57
N GLY A 39 6.91 -15.74 -17.41
CA GLY A 39 5.61 -15.91 -18.08
C GLY A 39 5.39 -14.99 -19.28
N SER A 40 4.18 -15.07 -19.82
CA SER A 40 3.69 -14.17 -20.87
C SER A 40 3.49 -12.74 -20.34
N TRP A 41 3.28 -11.79 -21.27
CA TRP A 41 2.97 -10.41 -20.93
C TRP A 41 1.68 -10.29 -20.09
N ASP A 42 0.64 -11.05 -20.44
CA ASP A 42 -0.64 -10.98 -19.73
C ASP A 42 -0.53 -11.60 -18.32
N GLU A 43 0.19 -12.71 -18.17
CA GLU A 43 0.50 -13.28 -16.84
C GLU A 43 1.35 -12.32 -15.99
N CYS A 44 2.23 -11.55 -16.61
CA CYS A 44 3.02 -10.53 -15.93
C CYS A 44 2.15 -9.37 -15.42
N ILE A 45 1.16 -8.95 -16.22
CA ILE A 45 0.17 -7.94 -15.80
C ILE A 45 -0.58 -8.45 -14.57
N ASP A 46 -1.14 -9.66 -14.65
CA ASP A 46 -1.91 -10.25 -13.56
C ASP A 46 -1.07 -10.41 -12.29
N TYR A 47 0.16 -10.90 -12.44
CA TYR A 47 1.11 -11.02 -11.33
C TYR A 47 1.39 -9.66 -10.69
N CYS A 48 1.70 -8.63 -11.49
CA CYS A 48 1.99 -7.29 -10.97
C CYS A 48 0.77 -6.63 -10.31
N LEU A 49 -0.46 -6.89 -10.81
CA LEU A 49 -1.67 -6.34 -10.19
C LEU A 49 -1.91 -6.89 -8.79
N VAL A 50 -1.57 -8.16 -8.55
CA VAL A 50 -1.71 -8.82 -7.25
C VAL A 50 -0.51 -8.54 -6.32
N GLU A 51 0.71 -8.48 -6.86
CA GLU A 51 1.91 -8.23 -6.06
C GLU A 51 1.89 -6.82 -5.46
N GLU A 52 2.00 -6.74 -4.14
CA GLU A 52 1.85 -5.48 -3.40
C GLU A 52 2.90 -4.45 -3.83
N SER A 53 4.16 -4.86 -4.01
CA SER A 53 5.27 -3.96 -4.31
C SER A 53 5.46 -3.63 -5.79
N CYS A 54 4.77 -4.29 -6.72
CA CYS A 54 4.96 -4.03 -8.15
C CYS A 54 4.40 -2.66 -8.54
N VAL A 55 5.17 -1.86 -9.28
CA VAL A 55 4.74 -0.51 -9.73
C VAL A 55 4.80 -0.33 -11.23
N VAL A 56 5.75 -0.98 -11.90
CA VAL A 56 5.94 -0.90 -13.36
C VAL A 56 6.32 -2.26 -13.92
N ILE A 57 5.84 -2.56 -15.12
CA ILE A 57 6.31 -3.69 -15.93
C ILE A 57 6.78 -3.21 -17.30
N ARG A 58 7.75 -3.92 -17.89
CA ARG A 58 8.29 -3.64 -19.23
C ARG A 58 8.32 -4.92 -20.05
N GLN A 59 7.95 -4.82 -21.32
CA GLN A 59 8.15 -5.90 -22.28
C GLN A 59 9.48 -5.69 -23.02
N PRO A 60 10.59 -6.33 -22.63
CA PRO A 60 11.86 -6.15 -23.34
C PRO A 60 11.77 -6.60 -24.80
N ALA A 61 12.77 -6.24 -25.62
CA ALA A 61 12.86 -6.70 -27.01
C ALA A 61 13.06 -8.23 -27.11
N SER A 62 13.67 -8.83 -26.08
CA SER A 62 13.70 -10.29 -25.89
C SER A 62 12.35 -10.81 -25.39
N PHE A 63 12.11 -12.10 -25.53
CA PHE A 63 10.92 -12.72 -24.94
C PHE A 63 10.91 -12.56 -23.40
N GLY A 64 9.74 -12.28 -22.82
CA GLY A 64 9.53 -12.20 -21.37
C GLY A 64 8.90 -10.89 -20.90
N CYS A 65 8.99 -10.65 -19.60
CA CYS A 65 8.53 -9.44 -18.94
C CYS A 65 9.51 -9.07 -17.82
N GLN A 66 9.70 -7.76 -17.59
CA GLN A 66 10.49 -7.25 -16.49
C GLN A 66 9.60 -6.54 -15.49
N ILE A 67 9.72 -6.91 -14.23
CA ILE A 67 8.97 -6.33 -13.11
C ILE A 67 9.87 -5.36 -12.36
N PHE A 68 9.34 -4.17 -12.12
CA PHE A 68 9.97 -3.14 -11.30
C PHE A 68 9.11 -2.92 -10.06
N ARG A 69 9.74 -3.11 -8.91
CA ARG A 69 9.10 -2.90 -7.60
C ARG A 69 9.33 -1.49 -7.12
N TYR A 70 8.52 -1.07 -6.16
CA TYR A 70 8.78 0.16 -5.42
C TYR A 70 10.24 0.20 -4.95
N GLY A 71 10.92 1.34 -5.11
CA GLY A 71 12.32 1.47 -4.72
C GLY A 71 13.32 0.99 -5.78
N SER A 72 12.89 0.16 -6.74
CA SER A 72 13.79 -0.36 -7.79
C SER A 72 13.73 0.43 -9.09
N ILE A 73 12.90 1.47 -9.19
CA ILE A 73 12.71 2.29 -10.39
C ILE A 73 12.95 3.78 -10.10
N SER A 74 13.64 4.46 -11.02
CA SER A 74 13.85 5.90 -10.98
C SER A 74 13.12 6.62 -12.13
N THR A 75 13.32 6.16 -13.37
CA THR A 75 12.80 6.85 -14.55
C THR A 75 12.31 5.90 -15.64
N VAL A 76 11.38 6.38 -16.47
CA VAL A 76 10.93 5.71 -17.69
C VAL A 76 10.88 6.73 -18.82
N GLN A 77 11.51 6.43 -19.95
CA GLN A 77 11.40 7.27 -21.15
C GLN A 77 9.97 7.21 -21.71
N SER A 78 9.34 8.37 -21.93
CA SER A 78 7.97 8.48 -22.44
C SER A 78 7.87 8.20 -23.95
N THR A 79 9.01 8.21 -24.65
CA THR A 79 9.09 7.93 -26.07
C THR A 79 9.85 6.63 -26.31
N GLY A 80 9.32 5.79 -27.21
CA GLY A 80 9.95 4.53 -27.60
C GLY A 80 8.94 3.51 -28.10
N ASN A 81 9.45 2.33 -28.44
CA ASN A 81 8.69 1.25 -29.07
C ASN A 81 8.52 0.04 -28.14
N THR A 82 8.64 0.25 -26.83
CA THR A 82 8.53 -0.79 -25.80
C THR A 82 7.20 -0.65 -25.08
N LYS A 83 6.49 -1.75 -24.80
CA LYS A 83 5.31 -1.69 -23.94
C LYS A 83 5.74 -1.52 -22.49
N ILE A 84 5.18 -0.50 -21.84
CA ILE A 84 5.35 -0.23 -20.42
C ILE A 84 3.98 -0.27 -19.76
N GLY A 85 3.85 -1.05 -18.70
CA GLY A 85 2.67 -1.07 -17.84
C GLY A 85 2.92 -0.28 -16.56
N PHE A 86 2.08 0.71 -16.27
CA PHE A 86 2.07 1.42 -14.98
C PHE A 86 0.92 0.88 -14.13
N LYS A 87 1.23 0.37 -12.93
CA LYS A 87 0.20 0.01 -11.96
C LYS A 87 -0.35 1.28 -11.33
N ARG A 88 -1.66 1.50 -11.46
CA ARG A 88 -2.33 2.76 -11.08
C ARG A 88 -3.64 2.47 -10.37
N LYS A 89 -3.96 3.25 -9.33
CA LYS A 89 -5.27 3.18 -8.69
C LYS A 89 -6.22 4.13 -9.40
N MET A 90 -7.25 3.56 -10.04
CA MET A 90 -8.16 4.35 -10.86
C MET A 90 -9.62 3.98 -10.60
N ALA A 91 -10.50 4.98 -10.64
CA ALA A 91 -11.95 4.78 -10.53
C ALA A 91 -12.55 4.33 -11.88
N THR A 92 -12.06 4.87 -12.99
CA THR A 92 -12.52 4.53 -14.34
C THR A 92 -11.36 4.52 -15.32
N CYS A 93 -11.35 3.54 -16.23
CA CYS A 93 -10.46 3.52 -17.38
C CYS A 93 -11.12 4.29 -18.54
N SER A 94 -11.06 5.63 -18.50
CA SER A 94 -11.54 6.43 -19.63
C SER A 94 -10.52 6.43 -20.77
N LEU A 95 -10.71 5.54 -21.74
CA LEU A 95 -9.93 5.49 -23.00
C LEU A 95 -9.99 6.79 -23.81
N ALA A 96 -10.92 7.68 -23.49
CA ALA A 96 -11.13 8.96 -24.17
C ALA A 96 -10.14 10.07 -23.78
N MET A 97 -9.27 9.84 -22.79
CA MET A 97 -8.36 10.87 -22.30
C MET A 97 -6.98 10.75 -22.97
N SER A 98 -6.63 11.78 -23.73
CA SER A 98 -5.30 11.95 -24.34
C SER A 98 -4.26 12.17 -23.25
N SER A 99 -3.14 11.41 -23.27
CA SER A 99 -1.97 11.44 -22.36
C SER A 99 -1.90 10.42 -21.21
N PRO A 100 -2.09 9.11 -21.44
CA PRO A 100 -1.66 8.13 -20.44
C PRO A 100 -0.15 8.28 -20.14
N PRO A 101 0.32 8.00 -18.90
CA PRO A 101 -0.44 7.51 -17.76
C PRO A 101 -1.14 8.61 -16.93
N PHE A 102 -1.08 9.88 -17.32
CA PHE A 102 -1.58 10.99 -16.50
C PHE A 102 -3.01 11.45 -16.81
N PHE A 103 -3.52 11.16 -18.00
CA PHE A 103 -4.88 11.52 -18.42
C PHE A 103 -5.21 13.01 -18.19
N GLY A 104 -4.29 13.90 -18.59
CA GLY A 104 -4.47 15.35 -18.46
C GLY A 104 -3.87 15.96 -17.19
N ASP A 105 -3.45 15.15 -16.23
CA ASP A 105 -2.65 15.63 -15.10
C ASP A 105 -1.18 15.82 -15.51
N SER A 106 -0.44 16.68 -14.79
CA SER A 106 1.02 16.79 -14.92
C SER A 106 1.78 15.90 -13.94
N THR A 107 1.06 15.35 -12.96
CA THR A 107 1.62 14.63 -11.83
C THR A 107 0.55 13.71 -11.26
N VAL A 108 0.91 12.47 -10.96
CA VAL A 108 0.03 11.55 -10.23
C VAL A 108 0.73 11.06 -8.97
N THR A 109 0.00 11.00 -7.88
CA THR A 109 0.44 10.37 -6.63
C THR A 109 -0.31 9.06 -6.44
N GLU A 110 0.44 7.98 -6.26
CA GLU A 110 -0.09 6.66 -5.97
C GLU A 110 0.20 6.31 -4.52
N THR A 111 -0.78 5.72 -3.83
CA THR A 111 -0.65 5.30 -2.44
C THR A 111 -1.18 3.89 -2.30
N TYR A 112 -0.37 3.03 -1.70
CA TYR A 112 -0.73 1.66 -1.36
C TYR A 112 -0.64 1.50 0.15
N GLN A 113 -1.62 0.78 0.71
CA GLN A 113 -1.62 0.41 2.12
C GLN A 113 -2.33 -0.94 2.28
N ALA A 114 -1.60 -1.89 2.86
CA ALA A 114 -2.14 -3.12 3.41
C ALA A 114 -1.75 -3.21 4.90
N VAL A 115 -2.02 -4.34 5.54
CA VAL A 115 -1.77 -4.52 6.98
C VAL A 115 -0.30 -4.28 7.31
N THR A 116 0.62 -4.88 6.55
CA THR A 116 2.06 -4.87 6.86
C THR A 116 2.90 -4.02 5.93
N ILE A 117 2.33 -3.42 4.88
CA ILE A 117 3.10 -2.60 3.94
C ILE A 117 2.34 -1.33 3.59
N ALA A 118 3.05 -0.22 3.48
CA ALA A 118 2.52 0.96 2.81
C ALA A 118 3.62 1.71 2.11
N TYR A 119 3.26 2.30 0.98
CA TYR A 119 4.16 3.16 0.25
C TYR A 119 3.39 4.24 -0.49
N GLN A 120 4.10 5.32 -0.77
CA GLN A 120 3.64 6.38 -1.64
C GLN A 120 4.76 6.78 -2.59
N TYR A 121 4.39 6.96 -3.85
CA TYR A 121 5.25 7.56 -4.86
C TYR A 121 4.45 8.54 -5.71
N ARG A 122 5.19 9.42 -6.36
CA ARG A 122 4.67 10.39 -7.31
C ARG A 122 5.35 10.21 -8.65
N ILE A 123 4.56 10.10 -9.70
CA ILE A 123 5.06 10.13 -11.08
C ILE A 123 4.89 11.55 -11.59
N THR A 124 5.92 12.12 -12.21
CA THR A 124 5.87 13.42 -12.90
C THR A 124 6.40 13.26 -14.32
N LEU A 125 5.80 13.95 -15.30
CA LEU A 125 6.40 14.07 -16.63
C LEU A 125 7.33 15.28 -16.64
N SER A 126 8.61 15.06 -16.95
CA SER A 126 9.57 16.12 -17.23
C SER A 126 10.16 15.86 -18.61
N GLU A 127 9.89 16.78 -19.54
CA GLU A 127 10.23 16.61 -20.97
C GLU A 127 9.68 15.27 -21.49
N ASP A 128 10.56 14.34 -21.85
CA ASP A 128 10.21 13.01 -22.36
C ASP A 128 10.51 11.89 -21.35
N THR A 129 10.49 12.20 -20.04
CA THR A 129 10.80 11.25 -18.98
C THR A 129 9.75 11.27 -17.87
N TYR A 130 9.19 10.10 -17.59
CA TYR A 130 8.41 9.85 -16.38
C TYR A 130 9.36 9.63 -15.20
N MET A 131 9.34 10.53 -14.23
CA MET A 131 10.19 10.46 -13.04
C MET A 131 9.40 9.92 -11.84
N PHE A 132 9.96 8.92 -11.16
CA PHE A 132 9.41 8.34 -9.94
C PHE A 132 10.03 8.99 -8.72
N ASN A 133 9.23 9.78 -8.01
CA ASN A 133 9.60 10.41 -6.76
C ASN A 133 9.01 9.58 -5.61
N LEU A 134 9.87 8.79 -4.97
CA LEU A 134 9.52 7.94 -3.84
C LEU A 134 9.37 8.81 -2.58
N ASN A 135 8.22 8.76 -1.91
CA ASN A 135 7.98 9.56 -0.71
C ASN A 135 8.29 8.75 0.56
N TYR A 136 7.57 7.65 0.75
CA TYR A 136 7.78 6.76 1.89
C TYR A 136 7.51 5.31 1.52
N TYR A 137 8.16 4.42 2.26
CA TYR A 137 7.94 2.98 2.26
C TYR A 137 8.09 2.47 3.69
N VAL A 138 7.16 1.62 4.09
CA VAL A 138 7.24 0.87 5.34
C VAL A 138 6.85 -0.58 5.06
N GLN A 139 7.62 -1.50 5.63
CA GLN A 139 7.27 -2.91 5.73
C GLN A 139 7.35 -3.30 7.20
N CYS A 140 6.21 -3.61 7.79
CA CYS A 140 6.09 -4.07 9.16
C CYS A 140 6.28 -5.58 9.25
N GLN A 141 6.72 -6.00 10.44
CA GLN A 141 6.76 -7.41 10.82
C GLN A 141 5.34 -7.98 10.95
N ASN A 142 5.20 -9.30 10.88
CA ASN A 142 3.91 -10.00 10.86
C ASN A 142 3.04 -9.78 12.12
N ASP A 143 3.65 -9.36 13.22
CA ASP A 143 2.97 -9.08 14.49
C ASP A 143 2.70 -7.59 14.71
N SER A 144 2.84 -6.81 13.64
CA SER A 144 2.68 -5.37 13.60
C SER A 144 1.81 -4.98 12.42
N PHE A 145 1.25 -3.78 12.49
CA PHE A 145 0.49 -3.21 11.39
C PHE A 145 0.97 -1.80 11.07
N VAL A 146 0.75 -1.41 9.82
CA VAL A 146 1.02 -0.06 9.35
C VAL A 146 -0.02 0.90 9.91
N SER A 147 0.46 2.02 10.44
CA SER A 147 -0.36 3.19 10.68
C SER A 147 0.27 4.44 10.06
N LEU A 148 -0.58 5.40 9.66
CA LEU A 148 -0.16 6.68 9.10
C LEU A 148 -0.37 7.78 10.16
N GLN A 149 0.71 8.20 10.81
CA GLN A 149 0.70 9.32 11.75
C GLN A 149 0.94 10.62 10.99
N GLY A 150 -0.14 11.18 10.44
CA GLY A 150 -0.08 12.28 9.47
C GLY A 150 0.47 11.77 8.13
N SER A 151 1.63 12.29 7.69
CA SER A 151 2.32 11.82 6.48
C SER A 151 3.43 10.81 6.74
N LYS A 152 3.60 10.37 8.00
CA LYS A 152 4.65 9.45 8.40
C LYS A 152 4.08 8.04 8.59
N PRO A 153 4.49 7.06 7.77
CA PRO A 153 4.15 5.68 8.05
C PRO A 153 4.96 5.16 9.23
N VAL A 154 4.32 4.38 10.09
CA VAL A 154 4.95 3.70 11.24
C VAL A 154 4.43 2.29 11.38
N CYS A 155 5.23 1.42 12.00
CA CYS A 155 4.80 0.09 12.41
C CYS A 155 4.39 0.10 13.88
N ILE A 156 3.14 -0.27 14.14
CA ILE A 156 2.61 -0.42 15.50
C ILE A 156 2.45 -1.90 15.80
N SER A 157 3.00 -2.32 16.94
CA SER A 157 2.74 -3.62 17.53
C SER A 157 1.97 -3.44 18.82
N VAL A 158 1.07 -4.37 19.09
CA VAL A 158 0.32 -4.43 20.35
C VAL A 158 0.89 -5.55 21.19
N ARG A 159 1.06 -5.30 22.50
CA ARG A 159 1.60 -6.27 23.46
C ARG A 159 0.77 -6.28 24.73
N VAL A 160 0.52 -7.47 25.25
CA VAL A 160 -0.14 -7.69 26.54
C VAL A 160 0.87 -8.30 27.51
N PHE A 161 0.79 -7.94 28.79
CA PHE A 161 1.67 -8.53 29.79
C PHE A 161 1.32 -10.01 30.03
N PRO A 162 2.32 -10.89 30.25
CA PRO A 162 2.09 -12.30 30.53
C PRO A 162 1.45 -12.58 31.91
N ASN A 163 0.85 -13.79 32.06
CA ASN A 163 -0.33 -14.19 32.88
C ASN A 163 -0.29 -13.89 34.39
N THR A 164 0.81 -13.35 34.88
CA THR A 164 1.05 -13.14 36.32
C THR A 164 1.36 -11.69 36.66
N SER A 165 1.33 -10.78 35.68
CA SER A 165 1.85 -9.41 35.82
C SER A 165 0.93 -8.40 35.14
N PHE A 166 -0.36 -8.47 35.42
CA PHE A 166 -1.41 -7.69 34.73
C PHE A 166 -1.49 -6.21 35.13
N CYS A 167 -0.69 -5.71 36.07
CA CYS A 167 -0.65 -4.28 36.42
C CYS A 167 0.81 -3.83 36.58
N GLN A 168 1.58 -3.84 35.50
CA GLN A 168 2.94 -3.34 35.53
C GLN A 168 3.01 -1.83 35.30
N ASN A 169 4.13 -1.25 35.70
CA ASN A 169 4.37 0.16 35.47
C ASN A 169 4.81 0.45 34.02
N ARG A 170 4.86 1.73 33.70
CA ARG A 170 5.33 2.24 32.40
C ARG A 170 6.72 1.70 31.99
N ALA A 171 7.64 1.49 32.94
CA ALA A 171 8.97 1.00 32.63
C ALA A 171 8.94 -0.46 32.13
N SER A 172 8.16 -1.33 32.79
CA SER A 172 7.97 -2.70 32.31
C SER A 172 7.30 -2.74 30.92
N GLY A 173 6.38 -1.80 30.64
CA GLY A 173 5.72 -1.72 29.34
C GLY A 173 6.69 -1.30 28.23
N LEU A 174 7.61 -0.39 28.55
CA LEU A 174 8.69 0.01 27.65
C LEU A 174 9.62 -1.17 27.36
N GLU A 175 10.04 -1.90 28.39
CA GLU A 175 10.90 -3.09 28.26
C GLU A 175 10.22 -4.18 27.43
N LEU A 176 8.92 -4.42 27.64
CA LEU A 176 8.15 -5.37 26.84
C LEU A 176 8.12 -5.00 25.35
N CYS A 177 7.91 -3.71 25.03
CA CYS A 177 7.91 -3.25 23.64
C CYS A 177 9.32 -3.35 23.03
N GLN A 178 10.36 -2.99 23.78
CA GLN A 178 11.75 -3.02 23.31
C GLN A 178 12.31 -4.44 23.18
N GLY A 179 11.81 -5.39 23.98
CA GLY A 179 12.24 -6.79 23.95
C GLY A 179 11.98 -7.50 22.61
N ASN A 180 11.06 -6.99 21.78
CA ASN A 180 10.80 -7.49 20.42
C ASN A 180 11.19 -6.46 19.35
N GLY A 181 12.27 -5.72 19.61
CA GLY A 181 12.82 -4.75 18.68
C GLY A 181 12.10 -3.41 18.64
N GLY A 182 11.04 -3.19 19.42
CA GLY A 182 10.33 -1.91 19.43
C GLY A 182 11.20 -0.72 19.84
N MET A 183 10.99 0.45 19.24
CA MET A 183 11.67 1.69 19.63
C MET A 183 11.18 2.21 21.00
N GLY A 184 9.91 1.96 21.30
CA GLY A 184 9.30 2.37 22.56
C GLY A 184 7.79 2.23 22.54
N MET A 185 7.13 2.82 23.53
CA MET A 185 5.67 2.88 23.58
C MET A 185 5.14 4.09 22.80
N THR A 186 3.95 3.92 22.21
CA THR A 186 3.22 4.98 21.53
C THR A 186 1.80 5.09 22.04
N GLY A 187 1.22 6.28 21.87
CA GLY A 187 -0.23 6.47 21.95
C GLY A 187 -0.84 6.50 20.54
N PRO A 188 -2.16 6.34 20.44
CA PRO A 188 -2.85 6.52 19.17
C PRO A 188 -2.77 7.97 18.71
N TYR A 189 -2.37 8.18 17.46
CA TYR A 189 -2.30 9.49 16.82
C TYR A 189 -3.69 10.07 16.52
N SER A 190 -4.68 9.20 16.28
CA SER A 190 -6.06 9.57 16.00
C SER A 190 -7.03 8.59 16.65
N MET A 191 -8.31 8.96 16.70
CA MET A 191 -9.35 8.06 17.21
C MET A 191 -9.48 6.78 16.37
N ASP A 192 -9.27 6.86 15.06
CA ASP A 192 -9.34 5.69 14.19
C ASP A 192 -8.13 4.76 14.37
N GLU A 193 -6.93 5.32 14.54
CA GLU A 193 -5.76 4.52 14.97
C GLU A 193 -6.03 3.86 16.33
N GLY A 194 -6.65 4.59 17.26
CA GLY A 194 -7.04 4.06 18.57
C GLY A 194 -8.00 2.86 18.50
N LYS A 195 -8.95 2.86 17.55
CA LYS A 195 -9.84 1.71 17.33
C LYS A 195 -9.06 0.49 16.85
N VAL A 196 -8.20 0.66 15.84
CA VAL A 196 -7.38 -0.45 15.30
C VAL A 196 -6.48 -1.03 16.38
N VAL A 197 -5.83 -0.18 17.18
CA VAL A 197 -5.02 -0.56 18.33
C VAL A 197 -5.85 -1.35 19.36
N THR A 198 -7.06 -0.89 19.66
CA THR A 198 -7.98 -1.57 20.61
C THR A 198 -8.45 -2.92 20.07
N ASP A 199 -8.77 -3.02 18.78
CA ASP A 199 -9.20 -4.29 18.17
C ASP A 199 -8.05 -5.30 18.15
N ALA A 200 -6.82 -4.85 17.86
CA ALA A 200 -5.62 -5.68 17.94
C ALA A 200 -5.35 -6.16 19.37
N ALA A 201 -5.58 -5.30 20.37
CA ALA A 201 -5.50 -5.64 21.78
C ALA A 201 -6.47 -6.74 22.18
N LEU A 202 -7.75 -6.54 21.87
CA LEU A 202 -8.82 -7.48 22.18
C LEU A 202 -8.56 -8.83 21.49
N THR A 203 -8.03 -8.81 20.26
CA THR A 203 -7.67 -10.04 19.55
C THR A 203 -6.57 -10.82 20.27
N GLN A 204 -5.54 -10.15 20.79
CA GLN A 204 -4.49 -10.80 21.58
C GLN A 204 -4.98 -11.27 22.95
N MET A 205 -5.87 -10.52 23.59
CA MET A 205 -6.51 -10.92 24.85
C MET A 205 -7.54 -12.05 24.67
N ALA A 206 -8.10 -12.21 23.48
CA ALA A 206 -9.02 -13.31 23.18
C ALA A 206 -8.28 -14.60 22.84
N SER A 207 -7.12 -14.51 22.19
CA SER A 207 -6.27 -15.67 21.90
C SER A 207 -5.49 -16.17 23.13
N THR A 208 -5.42 -15.36 24.18
CA THR A 208 -4.75 -15.69 25.43
C THR A 208 -5.42 -14.99 26.61
N VAL A 209 -5.82 -15.73 27.65
CA VAL A 209 -6.58 -15.25 28.82
C VAL A 209 -5.93 -14.02 29.51
N TYR A 210 -6.24 -12.78 29.10
CA TYR A 210 -5.57 -11.56 29.60
C TYR A 210 -6.50 -10.33 29.72
N GLU A 211 -6.16 -9.39 30.61
CA GLU A 211 -6.96 -8.19 30.96
C GLU A 211 -6.29 -6.79 30.79
N GLU A 212 -5.01 -6.61 30.41
CA GLU A 212 -4.44 -5.25 30.20
C GLU A 212 -3.48 -5.08 28.97
N LEU A 213 -3.49 -3.88 28.38
CA LEU A 213 -2.97 -3.55 27.03
C LEU A 213 -1.85 -2.49 27.03
N PHE A 214 -0.74 -2.76 26.32
CA PHE A 214 0.30 -1.77 26.00
C PHE A 214 0.65 -1.77 24.48
N VAL A 215 1.03 -0.61 23.95
CA VAL A 215 1.17 -0.36 22.50
C VAL A 215 2.56 0.17 22.20
N GLY A 216 3.30 -0.49 21.31
CA GLY A 216 4.69 -0.19 20.98
C GLY A 216 4.89 0.16 19.50
N LEU A 217 5.86 1.02 19.21
CA LEU A 217 6.36 1.28 17.84
C LEU A 217 7.52 0.34 17.53
N ILE A 218 7.56 -0.24 16.33
CA ILE A 218 8.72 -0.96 15.80
C ILE A 218 9.56 -0.04 14.90
N PRO A 219 10.90 -0.08 14.96
CA PRO A 219 11.77 0.67 14.06
C PRO A 219 11.55 0.26 12.60
N LEU A 220 11.84 1.22 11.73
CA LEU A 220 11.99 1.01 10.29
C LEU A 220 13.30 0.29 9.98
#